data_AF-A0A4Y9F4S4-F1
#
_entry.id   AF-A0A4Y9F4S4-F1
#
_cell.length_a   1.000
_cell.length_b   1.000
_cell.length_c   1.000
_cell.angle_alpha   90.00
_cell.angle_beta   90.00
_cell.angle_gamma   90.00
#
_symmetry.space_group_name_H-M   'P 1'
#
loop_
_entity.id
_entity.type
_entity.pdbx_description
1 polymer ?
#
loop_
_entity_poly.entity_id
_entity_poly.type
_entity_poly.pdbx_seq_one_letter_code
_entity_poly.pdbx_strand_id
1 'polypeptide(L)'
;MSYNEYMTTTAISDSVLTIRIPSSLKERLTNLAETSDRSVAYCARNLIEEHIAEAEYAAELHARAKAVREGKIRTYSAEEVRAELGL
;
A
#
# COMPACT_ATOMS: atom_id res chain seq x y z
N MET A 1 -25.53 -1.43 39.85
CA MET A 1 -24.41 -1.82 38.98
C MET A 1 -24.98 -2.39 37.70
N SER A 2 -24.79 -1.72 36.56
CA SER A 2 -24.96 -2.31 35.24
C SER A 2 -24.02 -1.55 34.31
N TYR A 3 -22.83 -2.10 34.09
CA TYR A 3 -21.86 -1.56 33.15
C TYR A 3 -22.33 -1.97 31.75
N ASN A 4 -22.77 -1.01 30.95
CA ASN A 4 -22.88 -1.23 29.51
C ASN A 4 -21.48 -1.07 28.93
N GLU A 5 -20.86 -2.20 28.58
CA GLU A 5 -19.70 -2.22 27.68
C GLU A 5 -20.10 -1.56 26.37
N TYR A 6 -19.58 -0.35 26.14
CA TYR A 6 -19.58 0.23 24.81
C TYR A 6 -18.57 -0.56 23.99
N MET A 7 -19.07 -1.57 23.26
CA MET A 7 -18.41 -2.10 22.07
C MET A 7 -18.07 -0.91 21.17
N THR A 8 -16.83 -0.42 21.23
CA THR A 8 -16.27 0.46 20.21
C THR A 8 -16.14 -0.36 18.94
N THR A 9 -17.25 -0.47 18.22
CA THR A 9 -17.20 -0.74 16.78
C THR A 9 -16.54 0.50 16.19
N THR A 10 -15.24 0.40 15.92
CA THR A 10 -14.52 1.36 15.09
C THR A 10 -15.30 1.48 13.79
N ALA A 11 -16.12 2.52 13.66
CA ALA A 11 -16.79 2.84 12.41
C ALA A 11 -15.69 3.09 11.38
N ILE A 12 -15.65 2.26 10.34
CA ILE A 12 -14.80 2.52 9.18
C ILE A 12 -15.34 3.81 8.55
N SER A 13 -14.63 4.91 8.77
CA SER A 13 -14.99 6.21 8.21
C SER A 13 -14.33 6.35 6.85
N ASP A 14 -15.13 6.43 5.79
CA ASP A 14 -14.63 6.82 4.47
C ASP A 14 -14.04 8.23 4.54
N SER A 15 -12.94 8.45 3.81
CA SER A 15 -12.27 9.75 3.70
C SER A 15 -12.16 10.17 2.24
N VAL A 16 -12.24 11.48 1.98
CA VAL A 16 -12.21 12.01 0.61
C VAL A 16 -10.78 12.35 0.22
N LEU A 17 -10.30 11.72 -0.86
CA LEU A 17 -9.00 12.00 -1.46
C LEU A 17 -9.19 12.76 -2.78
N THR A 18 -8.64 13.97 -2.88
CA THR A 18 -8.58 14.73 -4.14
C THR A 18 -7.16 14.72 -4.68
N ILE A 19 -6.98 14.15 -5.88
CA ILE A 19 -5.67 14.07 -6.54
C ILE A 19 -5.72 14.67 -7.94
N ARG A 20 -4.60 15.28 -8.35
CA ARG A 20 -4.39 15.67 -9.75
C ARG A 20 -3.72 14.52 -10.47
N ILE A 21 -4.31 14.10 -11.58
CA ILE A 21 -3.76 13.05 -12.45
C ILE A 21 -3.57 13.59 -13.86
N PRO A 22 -2.61 13.05 -14.64
CA PRO A 22 -2.46 13.36 -16.05
C PRO A 22 -3.78 13.14 -16.81
N SER A 23 -4.06 13.98 -17.80
CA SER A 23 -5.28 13.88 -18.62
C SER A 23 -5.41 12.51 -19.30
N SER A 24 -4.29 11.96 -19.80
CA SER A 24 -4.23 10.63 -20.41
C SER A 24 -4.61 9.51 -19.43
N LEU A 25 -4.26 9.64 -18.15
CA LEU A 25 -4.65 8.64 -17.14
C LEU A 25 -6.14 8.74 -16.83
N LYS A 26 -6.69 9.96 -16.75
CA LYS A 26 -8.13 10.17 -16.57
C LYS A 26 -8.93 9.54 -17.71
N GLU A 27 -8.50 9.73 -18.95
CA GLU A 27 -9.14 9.16 -20.14
C GLU A 27 -9.16 7.62 -20.08
N ARG A 28 -8.03 6.99 -19.71
CA ARG A 28 -7.97 5.54 -19.52
C ARG A 28 -8.92 5.05 -18.43
N LEU A 29 -9.05 5.77 -17.32
CA LEU A 29 -9.99 5.43 -16.26
C LEU A 29 -11.45 5.60 -16.70
N THR A 30 -11.76 6.61 -17.51
CA THR A 30 -13.09 6.78 -18.11
C THR A 30 -13.44 5.60 -19.02
N ASN A 31 -12.55 5.21 -19.93
CA ASN A 31 -12.79 4.08 -20.84
C ASN A 31 -12.99 2.75 -20.07
N LEU A 32 -12.22 2.55 -19.00
CA LEU A 32 -12.36 1.40 -18.12
C LEU A 32 -13.72 1.39 -17.39
N ALA A 33 -14.14 2.55 -16.91
CA ALA A 33 -15.41 2.74 -16.22
C ALA A 33 -16.60 2.46 -17.14
N GLU A 34 -16.57 2.98 -18.37
CA GLU A 34 -17.59 2.73 -19.41
C GLU A 34 -17.70 1.24 -19.76
N THR A 35 -16.57 0.55 -19.89
CA THR A 35 -16.56 -0.89 -20.22
C THR A 35 -17.11 -1.76 -19.10
N SER A 36 -16.95 -1.32 -17.84
CA SER A 36 -17.36 -2.07 -16.65
C SER A 36 -18.74 -1.67 -16.11
N ASP A 37 -19.41 -0.70 -16.73
CA ASP A 37 -20.65 -0.07 -16.23
C ASP A 37 -20.50 0.42 -14.77
N ARG A 38 -19.35 1.04 -14.48
CA ARG A 38 -19.01 1.59 -13.16
C ARG A 38 -18.63 3.06 -13.25
N SER A 39 -18.51 3.73 -12.11
CA SER A 39 -18.01 5.11 -12.05
C SER A 39 -16.48 5.14 -12.11
N VAL A 40 -15.93 6.24 -12.65
CA VAL A 40 -14.48 6.49 -12.67
C VAL A 40 -13.88 6.44 -11.26
N ALA A 41 -14.60 6.97 -10.27
CA ALA A 41 -14.17 6.96 -8.87
C ALA A 41 -14.11 5.53 -8.31
N TYR A 42 -15.06 4.67 -8.66
CA TYR A 42 -15.05 3.26 -8.27
C TYR A 42 -13.83 2.54 -8.85
N CYS A 43 -13.57 2.69 -10.16
CA CYS A 43 -12.41 2.07 -10.80
C CYS A 43 -11.08 2.58 -10.21
N ALA A 44 -10.97 3.88 -9.95
CA ALA A 44 -9.80 4.46 -9.31
C ALA A 44 -9.58 3.91 -7.90
N ARG A 45 -10.63 3.86 -7.07
CA ARG A 45 -10.58 3.30 -5.72
C ARG A 45 -10.15 1.83 -5.75
N ASN A 46 -10.78 1.00 -6.56
CA ASN A 46 -10.45 -0.43 -6.63
C ASN A 46 -8.99 -0.65 -7.05
N LEU A 47 -8.50 0.05 -8.07
CA LEU A 47 -7.10 -0.06 -8.49
C LEU A 47 -6.13 0.36 -7.38
N ILE A 48 -6.48 1.37 -6.59
CA ILE A 48 -5.66 1.77 -5.43
C ILE A 48 -5.68 0.66 -4.38
N GLU A 49 -6.84 0.13 -4.03
CA GLU A 49 -6.98 -0.94 -3.03
C GLU A 49 -6.23 -2.21 -3.43
N GLU A 50 -6.25 -2.57 -4.72
CA GLU A 50 -5.57 -3.75 -5.24
C GLU A 50 -4.03 -3.62 -5.20
N HIS A 51 -3.50 -2.42 -5.40
CA HIS A 51 -2.05 -2.21 -5.58
C HIS A 51 -1.34 -1.49 -4.42
N ILE A 52 -2.08 -1.01 -3.41
CA ILE A 52 -1.46 -0.24 -2.31
C ILE A 52 -0.46 -1.08 -1.52
N ALA A 53 -0.74 -2.35 -1.27
CA ALA A 53 0.16 -3.24 -0.53
C ALA A 53 1.50 -3.46 -1.25
N GLU A 54 1.48 -3.58 -2.58
CA GLU A 54 2.70 -3.71 -3.39
C GLU A 54 3.52 -2.42 -3.34
N ALA A 55 2.84 -1.26 -3.40
CA ALA A 55 3.48 0.04 -3.30
C ALA A 55 4.12 0.27 -1.92
N GLU A 56 3.44 -0.13 -0.85
CA GLU A 56 3.96 -0.08 0.52
C GLU A 56 5.20 -0.96 0.68
N TYR A 57 5.14 -2.20 0.20
CA TYR A 57 6.29 -3.11 0.23
C TYR A 57 7.50 -2.55 -0.53
N ALA A 58 7.27 -1.99 -1.73
CA ALA A 58 8.34 -1.35 -2.49
C ALA A 58 8.95 -0.16 -1.74
N ALA A 59 8.12 0.66 -1.09
CA ALA A 59 8.59 1.80 -0.28
C ALA A 59 9.45 1.34 0.91
N GLU A 60 9.02 0.30 1.63
CA GLU A 60 9.79 -0.31 2.72
C GLU A 60 11.14 -0.85 2.23
N LEU A 61 11.14 -1.56 1.11
CA LEU A 61 12.36 -2.10 0.50
C LEU A 61 13.33 -0.97 0.13
N HIS A 62 12.84 0.11 -0.48
CA HIS A 62 13.65 1.29 -0.79
C HIS A 62 14.22 1.95 0.47
N ALA A 63 13.42 2.08 1.52
CA ALA A 63 13.86 2.63 2.80
C ALA A 63 14.96 1.77 3.44
N ARG A 64 14.78 0.44 3.46
CA ARG A 64 15.79 -0.51 3.95
C ARG A 64 17.08 -0.44 3.14
N ALA A 65 16.98 -0.45 1.81
CA ALA A 65 18.15 -0.36 0.94
C ALA A 65 18.92 0.95 1.15
N LYS A 66 18.20 2.06 1.35
CA LYS A 66 18.81 3.36 1.68
C LYS A 66 19.54 3.29 3.03
N ALA A 67 18.91 2.74 4.06
CA ALA A 67 19.51 2.64 5.39
C ALA A 67 20.74 1.72 5.41
N VAL A 68 20.75 0.65 4.61
CA VAL A 68 21.95 -0.19 4.39
C VAL A 68 23.07 0.62 3.74
N ARG A 69 22.79 1.37 2.67
CA ARG A 69 23.79 2.23 2.00
C ARG A 69 24.34 3.32 2.92
N GLU A 70 23.52 3.83 3.81
CA GLU A 70 23.90 4.82 4.82
C GLU A 70 24.61 4.20 6.04
N GLY A 71 24.80 2.87 6.08
CA GLY A 71 25.43 2.17 7.20
C GLY A 71 24.62 2.16 8.48
N LYS A 72 23.33 2.48 8.42
CA LYS A 72 22.43 2.59 9.59
C LYS A 72 21.84 1.26 10.05
N ILE A 73 22.00 0.21 9.24
CA ILE A 73 21.50 -1.14 9.54
C ILE A 73 22.66 -2.11 9.40
N ARG A 74 22.81 -2.99 10.41
CA ARG A 74 23.79 -4.08 10.35
C ARG A 74 23.37 -5.06 9.25
N THR A 75 24.30 -5.34 8.35
CA THR A 75 24.13 -6.37 7.32
C THR A 75 25.07 -7.52 7.61
N TYR A 76 24.66 -8.71 7.17
CA TYR A 76 25.46 -9.93 7.20
C TYR A 76 25.70 -10.35 5.77
N SER A 77 26.90 -10.86 5.50
CA SER A 77 27.24 -11.45 4.22
C SER A 77 26.49 -12.77 4.02
N ALA A 78 26.34 -13.18 2.75
CA ALA A 78 25.68 -14.44 2.44
C ALA A 78 26.43 -15.66 3.03
N GLU A 79 27.75 -15.59 3.15
CA GLU A 79 28.56 -16.66 3.77
C GLU A 79 28.32 -16.76 5.28
N GLU A 80 28.25 -15.63 5.98
CA GLU A 80 27.93 -15.62 7.42
C GLU A 80 26.55 -16.24 7.68
N VAL A 81 25.56 -15.89 6.86
CA VAL A 81 24.20 -16.43 6.99
C VAL A 81 24.15 -17.91 6.63
N ARG A 82 24.85 -18.36 5.58
CA ARG A 82 24.94 -19.78 5.21
C ARG A 82 25.56 -20.63 6.32
N ALA A 83 26.66 -20.16 6.89
CA ALA A 83 27.35 -20.84 7.98
C ALA A 83 26.46 -20.94 9.24
N GLU A 84 25.69 -19.89 9.56
CA GLU A 84 24.79 -19.88 10.71
C GLU A 84 23.55 -20.78 10.52
N LEU A 85 23.01 -20.85 9.30
CA LEU A 85 21.83 -21.65 8.98
C LEU A 85 22.16 -23.11 8.58
N GLY A 86 23.43 -23.46 8.41
CA GLY A 86 23.87 -24.79 7.98
C GLY A 86 23.50 -25.12 6.53
N LEU A 87 23.46 -24.09 5.66
CA LEU A 87 23.12 -24.17 4.24
C LEU A 87 24.34 -24.19 3.33
#